data_AF-A0A3M5TZ21-F1
#
_entry.id   AF-A0A3M5TZ21-F1
#
_cell.length_a   1.000
_cell.length_b   1.000
_cell.length_c   1.000
_cell.angle_alpha   90.00
_cell.angle_beta   90.00
_cell.angle_gamma   90.00
#
_symmetry.space_group_name_H-M   'P 1'
#
loop_
_entity.id
_entity.type
_entity.pdbx_description
1 polymer ?
#
loop_
_entity_poly.entity_id
_entity_poly.type
_entity_poly.pdbx_seq_one_letter_code
_entity_poly.pdbx_strand_id
1 'polypeptide(L)'
;LDGLYECILCACCSTSCPSFWWNPDKFLGPAALLQAYRFLADSRDTKTSERLASLDDPFSVFRCRGIMNCVNVCPKGLNPTKAIGHIRNMLLQSGV
;
A
#
# COMPACT_ATOMS: atom_id res chain seq x y z
N LEU A 1 10.96 9.66 -0.58
CA LEU A 1 10.15 9.45 0.64
C LEU A 1 8.99 10.44 0.69
N ASP A 2 9.14 11.63 0.13
CA ASP A 2 8.05 12.59 -0.09
C ASP A 2 6.86 11.95 -0.81
N GLY A 3 5.66 12.34 -0.40
CA GLY A 3 4.41 11.74 -0.83
C GLY A 3 4.05 10.41 -0.14
N LEU A 4 4.83 9.98 0.86
CA LEU A 4 4.60 8.74 1.63
C LEU A 4 4.53 8.99 3.14
N TYR A 5 5.47 9.76 3.70
CA TYR A 5 5.58 9.96 5.15
C TYR A 5 4.57 10.98 5.70
N GLU A 6 4.01 11.81 4.83
CA GLU A 6 3.03 12.87 5.12
C GLU A 6 1.62 12.33 5.36
N CYS A 7 1.45 11.00 5.30
CA CYS A 7 0.21 10.33 5.65
C CYS A 7 -0.15 10.59 7.11
N ILE A 8 -1.34 11.13 7.34
CA ILE A 8 -1.84 11.47 8.68
C ILE A 8 -2.71 10.36 9.29
N LEU A 9 -2.71 9.16 8.71
CA LEU A 9 -3.48 8.00 9.18
C LEU A 9 -4.99 8.27 9.41
N CYS A 10 -5.58 9.19 8.65
CA CYS A 10 -7.02 9.54 8.74
C CYS A 10 -8.00 8.47 8.23
N ALA A 11 -7.50 7.36 7.66
CA ALA A 11 -8.26 6.27 7.07
C ALA A 11 -9.18 6.61 5.87
N CYS A 12 -9.33 7.87 5.45
CA CYS A 12 -10.20 8.27 4.32
C CYS A 12 -9.98 7.44 3.06
N CYS A 13 -8.72 7.19 2.70
CA CYS A 13 -8.39 6.40 1.53
C CYS A 13 -8.84 4.93 1.68
N SER A 14 -8.68 4.32 2.85
CA SER A 14 -9.08 2.92 3.09
C SER A 14 -10.60 2.78 3.14
N THR A 15 -11.29 3.67 3.86
CA THR A 15 -12.76 3.65 3.97
C THR A 15 -13.46 4.05 2.66
N SER A 16 -12.75 4.60 1.67
CA SER A 16 -13.27 4.83 0.32
C SER A 16 -13.05 3.66 -0.67
N CYS A 17 -12.30 2.63 -0.27
CA CYS A 17 -11.86 1.56 -1.16
C CYS A 17 -12.82 0.35 -1.13
N PRO A 18 -13.48 0.00 -2.25
CA PRO A 18 -14.38 -1.16 -2.27
C PRO A 18 -13.72 -2.49 -1.92
N SER A 19 -12.46 -2.71 -2.36
CA SER A 19 -11.73 -3.92 -1.99
C SER A 19 -11.55 -4.06 -0.46
N PHE A 20 -11.43 -2.93 0.23
CA PHE A 20 -11.30 -2.89 1.70
C PHE A 20 -12.64 -3.12 2.39
N TRP A 21 -13.76 -2.65 1.82
CA TRP A 21 -15.09 -2.94 2.37
C TRP A 21 -15.40 -4.44 2.43
N TRP A 22 -15.00 -5.18 1.38
CA TRP A 22 -15.32 -6.60 1.26
C TRP A 22 -14.36 -7.53 1.98
N ASN A 23 -13.13 -7.10 2.27
CA ASN A 23 -12.10 -7.94 2.91
C ASN A 23 -11.23 -7.12 3.90
N PRO A 24 -11.80 -6.42 4.89
CA PRO A 24 -11.04 -5.54 5.78
C PRO A 24 -10.06 -6.28 6.69
N ASP A 25 -10.29 -7.59 6.89
CA ASP A 25 -9.49 -8.52 7.70
C ASP A 25 -8.29 -9.12 6.94
N LYS A 26 -8.31 -9.07 5.60
CA LYS A 26 -7.29 -9.70 4.75
C LYS A 26 -6.58 -8.73 3.82
N PHE A 27 -7.30 -7.75 3.28
CA PHE A 27 -6.70 -6.69 2.46
C PHE A 27 -6.28 -5.54 3.37
N LEU A 28 -4.98 -5.28 3.45
CA LEU A 28 -4.42 -4.25 4.33
C LEU A 28 -4.95 -2.84 4.03
N GLY A 29 -5.33 -2.58 2.78
CA GLY A 29 -5.89 -1.31 2.36
C GLY A 29 -4.84 -0.25 1.99
N PRO A 30 -5.26 0.83 1.31
CA PRO A 30 -4.37 1.83 0.75
C PRO A 30 -3.55 2.60 1.80
N ALA A 31 -4.10 2.89 2.99
CA ALA A 31 -3.34 3.60 4.03
C ALA A 31 -2.16 2.77 4.54
N ALA A 32 -2.40 1.48 4.84
CA ALA A 32 -1.38 0.57 5.34
C ALA A 32 -0.33 0.29 4.26
N LEU A 33 -0.74 0.04 3.02
CA LEU A 33 0.19 -0.22 1.91
C LEU A 33 1.03 1.00 1.54
N LEU A 34 0.51 2.23 1.71
CA LEU A 34 1.31 3.45 1.56
C LEU A 34 2.43 3.52 2.61
N GLN A 35 2.14 3.15 3.86
CA GLN A 35 3.17 3.07 4.91
C GLN A 35 4.12 1.87 4.74
N ALA A 36 3.63 0.74 4.25
CA ALA A 36 4.50 -0.39 3.91
C ALA A 36 5.52 0.03 2.84
N TYR A 37 5.05 0.69 1.79
CA TYR A 37 5.93 1.20 0.74
C TYR A 37 6.92 2.25 1.26
N ARG A 38 6.51 3.12 2.20
CA ARG A 38 7.41 4.08 2.85
C ARG A 38 8.66 3.40 3.42
N PHE A 39 8.51 2.27 4.12
CA PHE A 39 9.65 1.52 4.67
C PHE A 39 10.39 0.74 3.59
N LEU A 40 9.68 0.12 2.65
CA LEU A 40 10.30 -0.61 1.53
C LEU A 40 11.17 0.29 0.63
N ALA A 41 10.83 1.58 0.52
CA ALA A 41 11.57 2.58 -0.25
C ALA A 41 12.59 3.37 0.59
N ASP A 42 12.70 3.13 1.89
CA ASP A 42 13.65 3.82 2.77
C ASP A 42 15.01 3.13 2.69
N SER A 43 16.04 3.84 2.21
CA SER A 43 17.40 3.30 2.05
C SER A 43 18.08 2.92 3.38
N ARG A 44 17.49 3.34 4.51
CA ARG A 44 17.99 3.01 5.86
C ARG A 44 17.39 1.72 6.40
N ASP A 45 16.27 1.25 5.84
CA ASP A 45 15.64 0.00 6.26
C ASP A 45 16.38 -1.19 5.65
N THR A 46 16.83 -2.11 6.49
CA THR A 46 17.59 -3.31 6.08
C THR A 46 16.72 -4.56 5.99
N LYS A 47 15.39 -4.42 6.15
CA LYS A 47 14.43 -5.53 6.28
C LYS A 47 13.48 -5.65 5.08
N THR A 48 13.87 -5.13 3.92
CA THR A 48 13.04 -5.13 2.70
C THR A 48 12.53 -6.54 2.35
N SER A 49 13.39 -7.55 2.34
CA SER A 49 12.97 -8.93 2.00
C SER A 49 11.99 -9.53 3.01
N GLU A 50 12.21 -9.30 4.32
CA GLU A 50 11.30 -9.74 5.39
C GLU A 50 9.92 -9.08 5.23
N ARG A 51 9.90 -7.78 4.94
CA ARG A 51 8.67 -7.02 4.70
C ARG A 51 7.94 -7.49 3.45
N LEU A 52 8.63 -7.75 2.35
CA LEU A 52 8.01 -8.26 1.12
C LEU A 52 7.42 -9.65 1.33
N ALA A 53 8.13 -10.56 2.03
CA ALA A 53 7.61 -11.88 2.35
C ALA A 53 6.31 -11.82 3.18
N SER A 54 6.18 -10.83 4.07
CA SER A 54 4.93 -10.63 4.84
C SER A 54 3.74 -10.14 4.00
N LEU A 55 3.97 -9.67 2.77
CA LEU A 55 2.97 -9.16 1.84
C LEU A 55 2.66 -10.15 0.70
N ASP A 56 3.37 -11.27 0.67
CA ASP A 56 3.23 -12.33 -0.34
C ASP A 56 2.07 -13.26 0.01
N ASP A 57 0.86 -12.75 -0.10
CA ASP A 57 -0.34 -13.55 -0.04
C ASP A 57 -1.39 -13.00 -1.02
N PRO A 58 -2.41 -13.80 -1.40
CA PRO A 58 -3.41 -13.39 -2.40
C PRO A 58 -4.26 -12.17 -2.00
N PHE A 59 -4.21 -11.72 -0.75
CA PHE A 59 -5.07 -10.67 -0.21
C PHE A 59 -4.32 -9.36 0.08
N SER A 60 -3.21 -9.39 0.83
CA SER A 60 -2.59 -8.18 1.40
C SER A 60 -2.38 -7.05 0.40
N VAL A 61 -1.84 -7.37 -0.79
CA VAL A 61 -1.54 -6.39 -1.86
C VAL A 61 -2.43 -6.60 -3.09
N PHE A 62 -2.71 -7.86 -3.44
CA PHE A 62 -3.28 -8.22 -4.73
C PHE A 62 -4.79 -7.96 -4.85
N ARG A 63 -5.47 -7.56 -3.76
CA ARG A 63 -6.88 -7.13 -3.81
C ARG A 63 -7.09 -5.71 -4.34
N CYS A 64 -6.06 -4.89 -4.47
CA CYS A 64 -6.19 -3.59 -5.12
C CYS A 64 -6.48 -3.77 -6.63
N ARG A 65 -7.60 -3.23 -7.12
CA ARG A 65 -8.00 -3.35 -8.54
C ARG A 65 -7.79 -2.07 -9.36
N GLY A 66 -6.99 -1.13 -8.86
CA GLY A 66 -6.78 0.13 -9.56
C GLY A 66 -8.03 1.02 -9.63
N ILE A 67 -8.91 0.95 -8.61
CA ILE A 67 -10.16 1.73 -8.54
C ILE A 67 -9.89 3.23 -8.35
N MET A 68 -8.75 3.60 -7.76
CA MET A 68 -8.27 4.98 -7.57
C MET A 68 -9.08 5.91 -6.65
N ASN A 69 -10.18 5.45 -6.03
CA ASN A 69 -10.88 6.22 -4.98
C ASN A 69 -9.93 6.77 -3.91
N CYS A 70 -8.96 5.95 -3.49
CA CYS A 70 -7.99 6.30 -2.46
C CYS A 70 -7.11 7.51 -2.78
N VAL A 71 -6.87 7.80 -4.07
CA VAL A 71 -6.14 8.99 -4.52
C VAL A 71 -7.06 10.20 -4.47
N ASN A 72 -8.29 10.06 -4.97
CA ASN A 72 -9.25 11.16 -5.07
C ASN A 72 -9.68 11.73 -3.71
N VAL A 73 -9.76 10.89 -2.67
CA VAL A 73 -10.24 11.31 -1.35
C VAL A 73 -9.12 11.68 -0.37
N CYS A 74 -7.85 11.54 -0.74
CA CYS A 74 -6.76 11.78 0.20
C CYS A 74 -6.68 13.28 0.54
N PRO A 75 -6.92 13.71 1.79
CA PRO A 75 -6.90 15.14 2.16
C PRO A 75 -5.49 15.76 2.09
N LYS A 76 -4.46 14.92 1.93
CA LYS A 76 -3.06 15.32 1.78
C LYS A 76 -2.56 15.22 0.34
N GLY A 77 -3.42 14.84 -0.62
CA GLY A 77 -3.04 14.70 -2.03
C GLY A 77 -2.04 13.57 -2.32
N LEU A 78 -1.96 12.56 -1.44
CA LEU A 78 -1.04 11.43 -1.60
C LEU A 78 -1.59 10.42 -2.61
N ASN A 79 -0.71 9.58 -3.16
CA ASN A 79 -1.07 8.59 -4.17
C ASN A 79 -0.82 7.14 -3.70
N PRO A 80 -1.75 6.54 -2.93
CA PRO A 80 -1.66 5.13 -2.53
C PRO A 80 -1.63 4.15 -3.71
N THR A 81 -2.32 4.42 -4.82
CA THR A 81 -2.33 3.53 -5.98
C THR A 81 -0.93 3.36 -6.58
N LYS A 82 -0.18 4.47 -6.69
CA LYS A 82 1.21 4.44 -7.18
C LYS A 82 2.11 3.63 -6.25
N ALA A 83 2.02 3.86 -4.94
CA ALA A 83 2.77 3.10 -3.94
C ALA A 83 2.47 1.59 -4.01
N ILE A 84 1.20 1.20 -4.09
CA ILE A 84 0.80 -0.21 -4.25
C ILE A 84 1.37 -0.81 -5.53
N GLY A 85 1.41 -0.05 -6.63
CA GLY A 85 2.04 -0.48 -7.89
C GLY A 85 3.53 -0.77 -7.72
N HIS A 86 4.25 0.07 -6.98
CA HIS A 86 5.67 -0.19 -6.70
C HIS A 86 5.87 -1.46 -5.85
N ILE A 87 5.04 -1.69 -4.83
CA ILE A 87 5.10 -2.93 -4.03
C ILE A 87 4.94 -4.16 -4.94
N ARG A 88 3.97 -4.14 -5.86
CA ARG A 88 3.75 -5.26 -6.81
C ARG A 88 4.97 -5.53 -7.67
N ASN A 89 5.59 -4.48 -8.20
CA ASN A 89 6.79 -4.62 -9.00
C ASN A 89 7.94 -5.22 -8.18
N MET A 90 8.08 -4.82 -6.91
CA MET A 90 9.09 -5.39 -6.01
C MET A 90 8.83 -6.88 -5.72
N LEU A 91 7.57 -7.29 -5.51
CA LEU A 91 7.20 -8.70 -5.34
C LEU A 91 7.56 -9.52 -6.58
N LEU A 92 7.12 -9.06 -7.76
CA LEU A 92 7.42 -9.72 -9.05
C LEU A 92 8.93 -9.82 -9.33
N GLN A 93 9.70 -8.79 -8.98
CA GLN A 93 11.16 -8.79 -9.15
C GLN A 93 11.88 -9.73 -8.16
N SER A 94 11.27 -9.99 -7.01
CA SER A 94 11.85 -10.85 -5.96
C SER A 94 11.69 -12.34 -6.26
N GLY A 95 11.09 -12.71 -7.41
CA GLY A 95 10.85 -14.11 -7.79
C GLY A 95 9.74 -14.76 -6.98
N VAL A 96 8.84 -13.93 -6.46
CA VAL A 96 7.70 -14.29 -5.63
C VAL A 96 6.41 -14.06 -6.41
#